data_AF-A0A1Z4LWZ6-F1
#
_entry.id   AF-A0A1Z4LWZ6-F1
#
_cell.length_a   1.000
_cell.length_b   1.000
_cell.length_c   1.000
_cell.angle_alpha   90.00
_cell.angle_beta   90.00
_cell.angle_gamma   90.00
#
_symmetry.space_group_name_H-M   'P 1'
#
loop_
_entity.id
_entity.type
_entity.pdbx_description
1 polymer ?
#
loop_
_entity_poly.entity_id
_entity_poly.type
_entity_poly.pdbx_seq_one_letter_code
_entity_poly.pdbx_strand_id
1 'polypeptide(L)'
;MSKLRDSLDKFLAWQERNRPEYASQLQPGLTEEEIEEKLKDIPFRLPKEVYQLYQWRNGSTFDYFLPGSGFIFLPLERAVEEYELNADTYSTDDEYDEPEEYWNQYYFPIFFEGAESAVLGVSPMSNFPRQ
;
A
#
# COMPACT_ATOMS: atom_id res chain seq x y z
N MET A 1 12.28 -17.83 6.06
CA MET A 1 11.15 -16.88 5.96
C MET A 1 11.48 -15.66 6.80
N SER A 2 11.01 -14.47 6.43
CA SER A 2 11.14 -13.27 7.26
C SER A 2 10.12 -13.29 8.41
N LYS A 3 10.39 -12.56 9.50
CA LYS A 3 9.44 -12.40 10.62
C LYS A 3 8.08 -11.85 10.16
N LEU A 4 8.09 -11.03 9.10
CA LEU A 4 6.88 -10.51 8.48
C LEU A 4 6.07 -11.64 7.84
N ARG A 5 6.68 -12.43 6.94
CA ARG A 5 6.01 -13.57 6.30
C ARG A 5 5.45 -14.57 7.30
N ASP A 6 6.23 -14.92 8.33
CA ASP A 6 5.76 -15.83 9.38
C ASP A 6 4.53 -15.29 10.13
N SER A 7 4.46 -13.96 10.32
CA SER A 7 3.32 -13.31 10.97
C SER A 7 2.10 -13.28 10.05
N LEU A 8 2.30 -12.99 8.77
CA LEU A 8 1.26 -12.95 7.74
C LEU A 8 0.65 -14.35 7.51
N ASP A 9 1.47 -15.40 7.48
CA ASP A 9 0.99 -16.78 7.33
C ASP A 9 0.16 -17.23 8.54
N LYS A 10 0.57 -16.86 9.76
CA LYS A 10 -0.22 -17.11 10.97
C LYS A 10 -1.55 -16.36 10.95
N PHE A 11 -1.53 -15.13 10.46
CA PHE A 11 -2.73 -14.31 10.33
C PHE A 11 -3.70 -14.90 9.30
N LEU A 12 -3.20 -15.34 8.14
CA LEU A 12 -4.00 -16.03 7.13
C LEU A 12 -4.63 -17.30 7.70
N ALA A 13 -3.83 -18.15 8.35
CA ALA A 13 -4.33 -19.39 8.95
C ALA A 13 -5.41 -19.13 10.02
N TRP A 14 -5.28 -18.04 10.78
CA TRP A 14 -6.30 -17.61 11.71
C TRP A 14 -7.57 -17.13 10.99
N GLN A 15 -7.45 -16.35 9.91
CA GLN A 15 -8.60 -15.91 9.12
C GLN A 15 -9.32 -17.09 8.47
N GLU A 16 -8.62 -17.99 7.79
CA GLU A 16 -9.21 -19.17 7.16
C GLU A 16 -10.02 -20.01 8.14
N ARG A 17 -9.59 -20.08 9.40
CA ARG A 17 -10.29 -20.81 10.46
C ARG A 17 -11.48 -20.06 11.05
N ASN A 18 -11.38 -18.75 11.25
CA ASN A 18 -12.35 -17.99 12.06
C ASN A 18 -13.25 -17.06 11.24
N ARG A 19 -12.80 -16.67 10.06
CA ARG A 19 -13.36 -15.66 9.15
C ARG A 19 -13.05 -16.03 7.68
N PRO A 20 -13.40 -17.25 7.23
CA PRO A 20 -13.07 -17.73 5.89
C PRO A 20 -13.59 -16.82 4.77
N GLU A 21 -14.70 -16.10 5.02
CA GLU A 21 -15.25 -15.10 4.12
C GLU A 21 -14.25 -13.96 3.84
N TYR A 22 -13.44 -13.54 4.82
CA TYR A 22 -12.40 -12.53 4.65
C TYR A 22 -11.17 -13.12 3.94
N ALA A 23 -10.73 -14.31 4.34
CA ALA A 23 -9.60 -14.99 3.73
C ALA A 23 -9.82 -15.23 2.22
N SER A 24 -11.06 -15.53 1.82
CA SER A 24 -11.43 -15.75 0.42
C SER A 24 -11.33 -14.50 -0.47
N GLN A 25 -11.30 -13.30 0.12
CA GLN A 25 -11.18 -12.04 -0.60
C GLN A 25 -9.73 -11.65 -0.87
N LEU A 26 -8.76 -12.30 -0.21
CA LEU A 26 -7.35 -12.00 -0.39
C LEU A 26 -6.88 -12.50 -1.76
N GLN A 27 -6.44 -11.56 -2.59
CA GLN A 27 -5.99 -11.87 -3.94
C GLN A 27 -4.64 -12.62 -3.90
N PRO A 28 -4.34 -13.46 -4.90
CA PRO A 28 -3.02 -14.07 -5.03
C PRO A 28 -1.90 -13.03 -4.91
N GLY A 29 -0.78 -13.40 -4.28
CA GLY A 29 0.39 -12.54 -4.22
C GLY A 29 1.02 -12.34 -5.61
N LEU A 30 1.68 -11.20 -5.79
CA LEU A 30 2.39 -10.84 -7.02
C LEU A 30 3.83 -11.39 -7.04
N THR A 31 4.42 -11.52 -8.21
CA THR A 31 5.87 -11.68 -8.33
C THR A 31 6.59 -10.34 -8.15
N GLU A 32 7.91 -10.38 -7.95
CA GLU A 32 8.71 -9.15 -7.87
C GLU A 32 8.63 -8.35 -9.18
N GLU A 33 8.67 -9.03 -10.33
CA GLU A 33 8.56 -8.43 -11.65
C GLU A 33 7.21 -7.78 -11.89
N GLU A 34 6.11 -8.40 -11.43
CA GLU A 34 4.77 -7.81 -11.50
C GLU A 34 4.64 -6.55 -10.64
N ILE A 35 5.31 -6.52 -9.48
CA ILE A 35 5.34 -5.34 -8.60
C ILE A 35 6.14 -4.22 -9.25
N GLU A 36 7.34 -4.51 -9.76
CA GLU A 36 8.19 -3.52 -10.45
C GLU A 36 7.49 -2.92 -11.67
N GLU A 37 6.81 -3.73 -12.48
CA GLU A 37 6.07 -3.24 -13.64
C GLU A 37 4.93 -2.30 -13.24
N LYS A 38 4.22 -2.59 -12.13
CA LYS A 38 3.14 -1.73 -11.62
C LYS A 38 3.67 -0.44 -11.00
N LEU A 39 4.86 -0.46 -10.43
CA LEU A 39 5.48 0.70 -9.77
C LEU A 39 6.39 1.52 -10.69
N LYS A 40 6.50 1.18 -11.98
CA LYS A 40 7.48 1.79 -12.90
C LYS A 40 7.40 3.31 -13.01
N ASP A 41 6.20 3.88 -12.81
CA ASP A 41 5.93 5.31 -12.92
C ASP A 41 5.92 6.03 -11.55
N ILE A 42 6.08 5.27 -10.45
CA ILE A 42 6.17 5.82 -9.09
C ILE A 42 7.60 6.36 -8.85
N PRO A 43 7.77 7.61 -8.38
CA PRO A 43 9.08 8.28 -8.32
C PRO A 43 9.98 7.82 -7.16
N PHE A 44 9.63 6.72 -6.49
CA PHE A 44 10.38 6.17 -5.36
C PHE A 44 10.26 4.65 -5.30
N ARG A 45 11.17 4.03 -4.55
CA ARG A 45 11.12 2.59 -4.27
C ARG A 45 10.43 2.33 -2.95
N LEU A 46 9.52 1.36 -2.95
CA LEU A 46 8.93 0.87 -1.72
C LEU A 46 9.94 0.01 -0.93
N PRO A 47 9.88 0.01 0.41
CA PRO A 47 10.69 -0.87 1.24
C PRO A 47 10.44 -2.35 0.94
N LYS A 48 11.45 -3.18 1.20
CA LYS A 48 11.40 -4.63 0.97
C LYS A 48 10.21 -5.30 1.68
N GLU A 49 9.80 -4.78 2.82
CA GLU A 49 8.66 -5.25 3.60
C GLU A 49 7.34 -5.10 2.82
N VAL A 50 7.20 -4.04 2.01
CA VAL A 50 6.02 -3.82 1.17
C VAL A 50 6.00 -4.80 0.00
N TYR A 51 7.15 -5.06 -0.62
CA TYR A 51 7.28 -6.13 -1.60
C TYR A 51 6.88 -7.47 -1.00
N GLN A 52 7.37 -7.79 0.20
CA GLN A 52 6.99 -9.03 0.90
C GLN A 52 5.49 -9.11 1.19
N LEU A 53 4.83 -7.98 1.46
CA LEU A 53 3.39 -7.91 1.69
C LEU A 53 2.61 -8.19 0.39
N TYR A 54 2.94 -7.53 -0.71
CA TYR A 54 2.26 -7.74 -2.01
C TYR A 54 2.58 -9.08 -2.66
N GLN A 55 3.78 -9.61 -2.46
CA GLN A 55 4.12 -10.99 -2.81
C GLN A 55 3.46 -12.03 -1.89
N TRP A 56 2.86 -11.61 -0.76
CA TRP A 56 2.04 -12.49 0.06
C TRP A 56 0.61 -12.51 -0.44
N ARG A 57 -0.03 -11.34 -0.57
CA ARG A 57 -1.37 -11.19 -1.14
C ARG A 57 -1.47 -9.83 -1.83
N ASN A 58 -2.14 -9.76 -2.98
CA ASN A 58 -2.35 -8.50 -3.71
C ASN A 58 -3.62 -7.77 -3.23
N GLY A 59 -3.66 -7.39 -1.96
CA GLY A 59 -4.83 -6.74 -1.40
C GLY A 59 -6.05 -7.67 -1.24
N SER A 60 -7.20 -7.05 -0.99
CA SER A 60 -8.50 -7.70 -0.91
C SER A 60 -9.48 -7.12 -1.94
N THR A 61 -10.45 -7.93 -2.37
CA THR A 61 -11.53 -7.51 -3.28
C THR A 61 -12.68 -6.77 -2.61
N PHE A 62 -12.73 -6.75 -1.27
CA PHE A 62 -13.83 -6.16 -0.47
C PHE A 62 -13.31 -5.38 0.75
N ASP A 63 -14.21 -4.63 1.36
CA ASP A 63 -13.99 -3.56 2.35
C ASP A 63 -13.39 -3.98 3.70
N TYR A 64 -12.86 -5.20 3.85
CA TYR A 64 -12.37 -5.64 5.15
C TYR A 64 -11.16 -6.56 5.05
N PHE A 65 -9.98 -6.02 5.39
CA PHE A 65 -8.74 -6.79 5.51
C PHE A 65 -8.49 -7.26 6.95
N LEU A 66 -8.69 -6.37 7.94
CA LEU A 66 -8.65 -6.75 9.35
C LEU A 66 -10.08 -6.68 9.93
N PRO A 67 -10.55 -7.77 10.57
CA PRO A 67 -11.86 -7.78 11.21
C PRO A 67 -12.03 -6.63 12.19
N GLY A 68 -13.04 -5.78 11.97
CA GLY A 68 -13.38 -4.67 12.85
C GLY A 68 -12.53 -3.41 12.70
N SER A 69 -11.62 -3.36 11.72
CA SER A 69 -10.72 -2.20 11.55
C SER A 69 -11.16 -1.16 10.52
N GLY A 70 -12.18 -1.43 9.71
CA GLY A 70 -12.57 -0.58 8.58
C GLY A 70 -11.54 -0.52 7.42
N PHE A 71 -10.28 -0.88 7.69
CA PHE A 71 -9.20 -0.85 6.71
C PHE A 71 -9.31 -1.98 5.67
N ILE A 72 -9.18 -1.55 4.43
CA ILE A 72 -9.05 -2.33 3.21
C ILE A 72 -7.56 -2.42 2.88
N PHE A 73 -7.07 -3.61 2.58
CA PHE A 73 -5.74 -3.76 2.01
C PHE A 73 -5.86 -3.60 0.49
N LEU A 74 -5.35 -2.49 -0.03
CA LEU A 74 -5.53 -2.15 -1.43
C LEU A 74 -4.73 -3.10 -2.32
N PRO A 75 -5.34 -3.64 -3.40
CA PRO A 75 -4.57 -4.22 -4.50
C PRO A 75 -3.58 -3.19 -5.03
N LEU A 76 -2.39 -3.63 -5.43
CA LEU A 76 -1.29 -2.73 -5.79
C LEU A 76 -1.68 -1.76 -6.91
N GLU A 77 -2.49 -2.21 -7.86
CA GLU A 77 -3.00 -1.41 -8.95
C GLU A 77 -3.86 -0.25 -8.44
N ARG A 78 -4.71 -0.52 -7.44
CA ARG A 78 -5.53 0.52 -6.80
C ARG A 78 -4.66 1.47 -5.98
N ALA A 79 -3.66 0.97 -5.26
CA ALA A 79 -2.73 1.80 -4.53
C ALA A 79 -1.98 2.79 -5.44
N VAL A 80 -1.60 2.34 -6.65
CA VAL A 80 -0.99 3.20 -7.67
C VAL A 80 -1.98 4.24 -8.20
N GLU A 81 -3.20 3.82 -8.55
CA GLU A 81 -4.26 4.75 -8.99
C GLU A 81 -4.52 5.85 -7.93
N GLU A 82 -4.66 5.46 -6.65
CA GLU A 82 -4.87 6.41 -5.55
C GLU A 82 -3.67 7.35 -5.35
N TYR A 83 -2.44 6.84 -5.49
CA TYR A 83 -1.25 7.67 -5.44
C TYR A 83 -1.24 8.73 -6.54
N GLU A 84 -1.54 8.32 -7.79
CA GLU A 84 -1.58 9.21 -8.95
C GLU A 84 -2.69 10.26 -8.85
N LEU A 85 -3.89 9.85 -8.40
CA LEU A 85 -5.01 10.77 -8.18
C LEU A 85 -4.69 11.83 -7.13
N ASN A 86 -4.07 11.44 -6.03
CA ASN A 86 -3.62 12.40 -5.02
C ASN A 86 -2.49 13.29 -5.55
N ALA A 87 -1.52 12.72 -6.27
CA ALA A 87 -0.45 13.51 -6.89
C ALA A 87 -1.00 14.57 -7.85
N ASP A 88 -1.99 14.23 -8.69
CA ASP A 88 -2.64 15.19 -9.61
C ASP A 88 -3.44 16.26 -8.84
N THR A 89 -4.29 15.83 -7.90
CA THR A 89 -5.15 16.70 -7.08
C THR A 89 -4.35 17.75 -6.31
N TYR A 90 -3.16 17.39 -5.82
CA TYR A 90 -2.28 18.28 -5.06
C TYR A 90 -1.11 18.87 -5.88
N SER A 91 -0.98 18.51 -7.16
CA SER A 91 0.04 19.08 -8.08
C SER A 91 -0.47 20.32 -8.82
N THR A 92 -1.78 20.50 -8.96
CA THR A 92 -2.38 21.62 -9.66
C THR A 92 -3.17 22.50 -8.70
N ASP A 93 -2.81 23.78 -8.67
CA ASP A 93 -3.60 24.93 -8.22
C ASP A 93 -3.48 25.39 -6.76
N ASP A 94 -2.82 26.56 -6.60
CA ASP A 94 -3.25 27.87 -6.07
C ASP A 94 -4.52 28.00 -5.16
N GLU A 95 -5.26 26.94 -4.83
CA GLU A 95 -6.49 26.97 -4.01
C GLU A 95 -6.25 26.63 -2.53
N TYR A 96 -5.12 25.98 -2.20
CA TYR A 96 -4.75 25.64 -0.83
C TYR A 96 -3.46 26.36 -0.43
N ASP A 97 -3.51 27.20 0.62
CA ASP A 97 -2.37 27.99 1.12
C ASP A 97 -1.20 27.11 1.61
N GLU A 98 -1.43 25.82 1.92
CA GLU A 98 -0.41 24.88 2.45
C GLU A 98 -0.57 23.44 1.90
N PRO A 99 -0.16 23.15 0.64
CA PRO A 99 -0.33 21.83 0.02
C PRO A 99 0.48 20.70 0.69
N GLU A 100 1.60 21.04 1.34
CA GLU A 100 2.47 20.09 2.05
C GLU A 100 1.86 19.56 3.36
N GLU A 101 0.80 20.20 3.88
CA GLU A 101 0.11 19.78 5.11
C GLU A 101 -0.87 18.61 4.84
N TYR A 102 -1.34 18.46 3.60
CA TYR A 102 -2.38 17.50 3.22
C TYR A 102 -1.87 16.31 2.39
N TRP A 103 -0.81 16.48 1.62
CA TRP A 103 -0.24 15.40 0.82
C TRP A 103 1.28 15.52 0.71
N ASN A 104 1.95 14.37 0.80
CA ASN A 104 3.37 14.27 0.56
C ASN A 104 3.58 13.32 -0.63
N GLN A 105 4.34 13.77 -1.63
CA GLN A 105 4.66 12.96 -2.82
C GLN A 105 5.36 11.62 -2.51
N TYR A 106 5.78 11.41 -1.27
CA TYR A 106 6.38 10.16 -0.80
C TYR A 106 5.43 9.31 0.04
N TYR A 107 4.12 9.59 0.02
CA TYR A 107 3.11 8.81 0.71
C TYR A 107 2.48 7.82 -0.26
N PHE A 108 2.64 6.53 0.01
CA PHE A 108 2.04 5.47 -0.79
C PHE A 108 0.89 4.80 -0.04
N PRO A 109 -0.36 4.82 -0.55
CA PRO A 109 -1.52 4.28 0.16
C PRO A 109 -1.52 2.75 0.09
N ILE A 110 -1.30 2.09 1.23
CA ILE A 110 -1.32 0.62 1.30
C ILE A 110 -2.66 0.13 1.86
N PHE A 111 -3.20 0.86 2.83
CA PHE A 111 -4.53 0.59 3.37
C PHE A 111 -5.45 1.79 3.25
N PHE A 112 -6.73 1.52 3.11
CA PHE A 112 -7.76 2.52 2.89
C PHE A 112 -8.94 2.31 3.84
N GLU A 113 -9.46 3.37 4.43
CA GLU A 113 -10.67 3.39 5.25
C GLU A 113 -11.54 4.60 4.86
N GLY A 114 -12.53 4.40 3.98
CA GLY A 114 -13.51 5.43 3.65
C GLY A 114 -12.95 6.62 2.87
N ALA A 115 -12.54 7.69 3.56
CA ALA A 115 -11.89 8.87 2.98
C ALA A 115 -10.44 9.04 3.46
N GLU A 116 -9.98 8.14 4.32
CA GLU A 116 -8.66 8.19 4.94
C GLU A 116 -7.80 7.02 4.42
N SER A 117 -6.52 7.28 4.18
CA SER A 117 -5.55 6.27 3.77
C SER A 117 -4.50 6.10 4.84
N ALA A 118 -4.21 4.85 5.23
CA ALA A 118 -2.97 4.57 5.95
C ALA A 118 -1.84 4.48 4.90
N VAL A 119 -1.07 5.56 4.85
CA VAL A 119 0.02 5.73 3.89
C VAL A 119 1.35 5.30 4.48
N LEU A 120 2.20 4.70 3.65
CA LEU A 120 3.60 4.55 3.98
C LEU A 120 4.35 5.81 3.54
N GLY A 121 4.86 6.57 4.51
CA GLY A 121 5.83 7.62 4.24
C GLY A 121 7.18 7.02 3.90
N VAL A 122 7.61 7.14 2.64
CA VAL A 122 8.99 6.88 2.27
C VAL A 122 9.78 8.17 2.46
N SER A 123 10.95 8.12 3.11
CA SER A 123 11.80 9.31 3.12
C SER A 123 12.39 9.47 1.71
N PRO A 124 12.40 10.68 1.12
CA PRO A 124 13.34 10.94 0.04
C PRO A 124 14.71 10.59 0.60
N MET A 125 15.49 9.78 -0.12
CA MET A 125 16.90 9.62 0.24
C MET A 125 17.45 11.02 0.37
N SER A 126 17.76 11.41 1.60
CA SER A 126 18.40 12.67 1.92
C SER A 126 19.57 12.81 0.96
N ASN A 127 19.74 13.96 0.34
CA ASN A 127 20.92 14.32 -0.42
C ASN A 127 22.20 13.90 0.32
N PHE A 128 22.66 12.67 0.10
CA PHE A 128 24.01 12.27 0.41
C PHE A 128 24.80 12.66 -0.83
N PRO A 129 25.80 13.55 -0.71
CA PRO A 129 26.60 13.93 -1.86
C PRO A 129 27.21 12.67 -2.44
N ARG A 130 27.13 12.51 -3.75
CA ARG A 130 27.91 11.51 -4.47
C ARG A 130 29.37 11.72 -4.07
N GLN A 131 29.98 10.72 -3.46
CA GLN A 131 31.43 10.63 -3.40
C GLN A 131 31.97 10.29 -4.78
#